data_AF-A0A844YM54-F1
#
_entry.id   AF-A0A844YM54-F1
#
_cell.length_a   1.000
_cell.length_b   1.000
_cell.length_c   1.000
_cell.angle_alpha   90.00
_cell.angle_beta   90.00
_cell.angle_gamma   90.00
#
_symmetry.space_group_name_H-M   'P 1'
#
loop_
_entity.id
_entity.type
_entity.pdbx_description
1 polymer ?
#
loop_
_entity_poly.entity_id
_entity_poly.type
_entity_poly.pdbx_seq_one_letter_code
_entity_poly.pdbx_strand_id
1 'polypeptide(L)'
;MTDRPNRHLVERELTSEGPRRGAGGGAKKRTRSVTINLAESPLTWLHARGHLSDRQFDGGERLRADYERAQLGPSVTMRWDPVRIRGQGGEAGLTPTERQMAARERFDAALAEAGKGLSDILWRVVCAGEGLPAAEKSLEWPARSGKLVLRIALDRVADFYRIGG
;
A
#
# COMPACT_ATOMS: atom_id res chain seq x y z
N MET A 1 -1.60 -24.26 -29.77
CA MET A 1 -2.32 -24.70 -28.56
C MET A 1 -1.66 -24.00 -27.37
N THR A 2 -2.06 -22.75 -27.08
CA THR A 2 -1.43 -21.90 -26.07
C THR A 2 -2.04 -22.16 -24.71
N ASP A 3 -1.21 -22.67 -23.80
CA ASP A 3 -1.47 -22.83 -22.37
C ASP A 3 -1.72 -21.45 -21.72
N ARG A 4 -2.85 -21.30 -21.05
CA ARG A 4 -3.23 -20.06 -20.34
C ARG A 4 -2.88 -20.23 -18.86
N PRO A 5 -2.04 -19.38 -18.26
CA PRO A 5 -1.70 -19.51 -16.85
C PRO A 5 -2.93 -19.24 -15.97
N ASN A 6 -3.12 -20.16 -15.03
CA ASN A 6 -4.21 -20.24 -14.08
C ASN A 6 -4.26 -18.98 -13.19
N ARG A 7 -5.21 -18.06 -13.44
CA ARG A 7 -5.41 -16.85 -12.64
C ARG A 7 -6.10 -17.25 -11.34
N HIS A 8 -5.39 -17.17 -10.22
CA HIS A 8 -5.98 -17.31 -8.89
C HIS A 8 -6.87 -16.11 -8.57
N LEU A 9 -8.17 -16.27 -8.83
CA LEU A 9 -9.22 -15.31 -8.50
C LEU A 9 -9.78 -15.66 -7.12
N VAL A 10 -9.83 -14.69 -6.20
CA VAL A 10 -10.49 -14.87 -4.89
C VAL A 10 -11.56 -13.80 -4.72
N GLU A 11 -12.83 -14.21 -4.76
CA GLU A 11 -13.96 -13.33 -4.49
C GLU A 11 -14.10 -13.05 -2.98
N ARG A 12 -14.04 -11.78 -2.57
CA ARG A 12 -14.36 -11.33 -1.21
C ARG A 12 -15.17 -10.04 -1.25
N GLU A 13 -16.28 -10.01 -0.51
CA GLU A 13 -17.03 -8.79 -0.24
C GLU A 13 -16.21 -7.87 0.65
N LEU A 14 -15.90 -6.64 0.23
CA LEU A 14 -15.55 -5.57 1.15
C LEU A 14 -16.72 -4.58 1.20
N THR A 15 -17.40 -4.54 2.34
CA THR A 15 -18.29 -3.41 2.65
C THR A 15 -17.47 -2.23 3.16
N SER A 16 -18.10 -1.06 3.34
CA SER A 16 -17.51 0.08 4.06
C SER A 16 -17.00 -0.30 5.48
N GLU A 17 -17.47 -1.43 6.00
CA GLU A 17 -17.14 -2.05 7.28
C GLU A 17 -16.28 -3.33 7.11
N GLY A 18 -15.77 -3.68 5.92
CA GLY A 18 -15.08 -4.96 5.67
C GLY A 18 -16.03 -6.14 5.33
N PRO A 19 -15.54 -7.37 5.14
CA PRO A 19 -16.36 -8.53 4.76
C PRO A 19 -17.34 -8.96 5.84
N ARG A 20 -18.53 -9.45 5.46
CA ARG A 20 -19.52 -10.06 6.37
C ARG A 20 -19.51 -11.59 6.23
N ARG A 21 -19.82 -12.32 7.30
CA ARG A 21 -20.20 -13.75 7.25
C ARG A 21 -21.53 -13.99 8.00
N GLY A 22 -22.54 -14.45 7.24
CA GLY A 22 -23.77 -15.23 7.60
C GLY A 22 -24.80 -14.62 8.57
N ALA A 23 -26.09 -14.99 8.62
CA ALA A 23 -27.06 -15.65 7.73
C ALA A 23 -28.47 -15.40 8.33
N GLY A 24 -29.51 -15.11 7.52
CA GLY A 24 -30.90 -15.03 8.00
C GLY A 24 -31.86 -14.20 7.14
N GLY A 25 -32.55 -14.88 6.21
CA GLY A 25 -33.87 -14.54 5.65
C GLY A 25 -34.16 -13.10 5.18
N GLY A 26 -33.98 -12.83 3.88
CA GLY A 26 -34.56 -11.65 3.23
C GLY A 26 -33.79 -11.23 1.98
N ALA A 27 -34.44 -11.37 0.82
CA ALA A 27 -34.04 -10.95 -0.53
C ALA A 27 -32.52 -10.89 -0.83
N LYS A 28 -32.02 -11.80 -1.68
CA LYS A 28 -30.67 -11.78 -2.27
C LYS A 28 -30.33 -10.38 -2.80
N LYS A 29 -29.74 -9.53 -1.96
CA LYS A 29 -29.19 -8.24 -2.37
C LYS A 29 -28.07 -8.61 -3.32
N ARG A 30 -28.19 -8.25 -4.61
CA ARG A 30 -27.14 -8.46 -5.61
C ARG A 30 -25.83 -7.91 -5.06
N THR A 31 -25.00 -8.79 -4.53
CA THR A 31 -23.67 -8.47 -4.04
C THR A 31 -22.86 -8.16 -5.27
N ARG A 32 -22.58 -6.86 -5.46
CA ARG A 32 -21.72 -6.39 -6.55
C ARG A 32 -20.32 -6.86 -6.21
N SER A 33 -19.91 -8.00 -6.77
CA SER A 33 -18.52 -8.37 -6.86
C SER A 33 -17.80 -7.25 -7.63
N VAL A 34 -16.72 -6.74 -7.07
CA VAL A 34 -15.90 -5.72 -7.70
C VAL A 34 -14.63 -6.42 -8.15
N THR A 35 -14.45 -6.48 -9.47
CA THR A 35 -13.17 -6.84 -10.06
C THR A 35 -12.20 -5.70 -9.78
N ILE A 36 -11.30 -5.90 -8.82
CA ILE A 36 -10.23 -4.94 -8.53
C ILE A 36 -9.17 -5.14 -9.61
N ASN A 37 -8.81 -4.07 -10.31
CA ASN A 37 -7.64 -4.10 -11.18
C ASN A 37 -6.42 -4.21 -10.26
N LEU A 38 -5.60 -5.26 -10.39
CA LEU A 38 -4.38 -5.41 -9.60
C LEU A 38 -3.35 -4.30 -9.89
N ALA A 39 -3.56 -3.51 -10.94
CA ALA A 39 -2.82 -2.26 -11.18
C ALA A 39 -3.22 -1.11 -10.23
N GLU A 40 -4.40 -1.16 -9.61
CA GLU A 40 -4.80 -0.22 -8.57
C GLU A 40 -4.30 -0.70 -7.20
N SER A 41 -3.57 0.15 -6.48
CA SER A 41 -3.10 -0.19 -5.14
C SER A 41 -4.27 -0.29 -4.15
N PRO A 42 -4.17 -1.09 -3.06
CA PRO A 42 -5.17 -1.08 -1.99
C PRO A 42 -5.39 0.33 -1.41
N LEU A 43 -4.35 1.17 -1.38
CA LEU A 43 -4.44 2.56 -0.95
C LEU A 43 -5.32 3.39 -1.88
N THR A 44 -5.12 3.30 -3.21
CA THR A 44 -5.95 4.00 -4.20
C THR A 44 -7.42 3.62 -4.05
N TRP A 45 -7.71 2.34 -3.84
CA TRP A 45 -9.09 1.88 -3.66
C TRP A 45 -9.71 2.38 -2.35
N LEU A 46 -8.95 2.36 -1.25
CA LEU A 46 -9.43 2.84 0.05
C LEU A 46 -9.67 4.35 0.02
N HIS A 47 -8.78 5.10 -0.61
CA HIS A 47 -8.91 6.55 -0.81
C HIS A 47 -10.11 6.90 -1.70
N ALA A 48 -10.27 6.24 -2.85
CA ALA A 48 -11.40 6.47 -3.76
C ALA A 48 -12.78 6.19 -3.12
N ARG A 49 -12.83 5.43 -2.02
CA ARG A 49 -14.04 5.15 -1.23
C ARG A 49 -14.19 6.00 0.03
N GLY A 50 -13.31 6.99 0.21
CA GLY A 50 -13.32 7.88 1.37
C GLY A 50 -12.96 7.18 2.68
N HIS A 51 -12.21 6.09 2.63
CA HIS A 51 -11.72 5.39 3.82
C HIS A 51 -10.40 5.94 4.33
N LEU A 52 -9.66 6.65 3.48
CA LEU A 52 -8.44 7.39 3.81
C LEU A 52 -8.66 8.87 3.47
N SER A 53 -8.07 9.77 4.26
CA SER A 53 -7.91 11.16 3.86
C SER A 53 -6.82 11.30 2.79
N ASP A 54 -6.78 12.45 2.10
CA ASP A 54 -5.70 12.78 1.15
C ASP A 54 -4.34 12.68 1.83
N ARG A 55 -4.23 13.24 3.04
CA ARG A 55 -3.03 13.15 3.88
C ARG A 55 -2.57 11.71 4.14
N GLN A 56 -3.49 10.81 4.48
CA GLN A 56 -3.18 9.40 4.75
C GLN A 56 -2.79 8.67 3.46
N PHE A 57 -3.46 8.98 2.36
CA PHE A 57 -3.15 8.43 1.04
C PHE A 57 -1.75 8.85 0.59
N ASP A 58 -1.45 10.15 0.61
CA ASP A 58 -0.14 10.69 0.23
C ASP A 58 0.99 10.14 1.10
N GLY A 59 0.74 9.96 2.41
CA GLY A 59 1.70 9.33 3.33
C GLY A 59 1.99 7.88 2.95
N GLY A 60 0.94 7.11 2.66
CA GLY A 60 1.07 5.73 2.20
C GLY A 60 1.77 5.62 0.85
N GLU A 61 1.45 6.49 -0.11
CA GLU A 61 2.09 6.49 -1.43
C GLU A 61 3.55 6.93 -1.35
N ARG A 62 3.90 7.85 -0.42
CA ARG A 62 5.31 8.22 -0.18
C ARG A 62 6.11 7.06 0.40
N LEU A 63 5.54 6.35 1.37
CA LEU A 63 6.14 5.13 1.94
C LEU A 63 6.34 4.06 0.87
N ARG A 64 5.31 3.83 0.04
CA ARG A 64 5.37 2.88 -1.08
C ARG A 64 6.46 3.25 -2.07
N ALA A 65 6.59 4.53 -2.42
CA ALA A 65 7.61 4.99 -3.35
C ALA A 65 9.04 4.80 -2.81
N ASP A 66 9.25 4.89 -1.49
CA ASP A 66 10.53 4.59 -0.86
C ASP A 66 10.81 3.08 -0.83
N TYR A 67 9.78 2.26 -0.54
CA TYR A 67 9.87 0.80 -0.62
C TYR A 67 10.25 0.32 -2.03
N GLU A 68 9.54 0.79 -3.06
CA GLU A 68 9.81 0.41 -4.45
C GLU A 68 11.22 0.83 -4.88
N ARG A 69 11.66 2.05 -4.53
CA ARG A 69 13.02 2.51 -4.80
C ARG A 69 14.08 1.71 -4.05
N ALA A 70 13.80 1.26 -2.83
CA ALA A 70 14.71 0.41 -2.06
C ALA A 70 14.82 -1.01 -2.65
N GLN A 71 13.75 -1.54 -3.24
CA GLN A 71 13.72 -2.88 -3.86
C GLN A 71 14.30 -2.94 -5.27
N LEU A 72 14.28 -1.84 -6.03
CA LEU A 72 14.96 -1.76 -7.32
C LEU A 72 16.47 -1.79 -7.10
N GLY A 73 17.09 -2.96 -7.27
CA GLY A 73 18.54 -3.13 -7.23
C GLY A 73 19.28 -2.17 -8.16
N PRO A 74 20.60 -1.95 -7.95
CA PRO A 74 21.39 -1.10 -8.83
C PRO A 74 21.26 -1.60 -10.28
N SER A 75 20.69 -0.79 -11.17
CA SER A 75 20.51 -1.16 -12.57
C SER A 75 21.88 -1.35 -13.22
N VAL A 76 22.29 -2.61 -13.46
CA VAL A 76 23.56 -2.95 -14.13
C VAL A 76 23.49 -2.73 -15.65
N THR A 77 22.33 -2.36 -16.21
CA THR A 77 22.22 -2.02 -17.63
C THR A 77 22.11 -0.51 -17.83
N MET A 78 23.04 0.05 -18.63
CA MET A 78 22.93 1.40 -19.18
C MET A 78 21.61 1.53 -19.93
N ARG A 79 20.67 2.29 -19.36
CA ARG A 79 19.40 2.64 -20.01
C ARG A 79 19.49 4.07 -20.49
N TRP A 80 19.64 4.24 -21.80
CA TRP A 80 19.57 5.54 -22.48
C TRP A 80 18.11 5.99 -22.58
N ASP A 81 17.72 7.00 -21.82
CA ASP A 81 16.57 7.87 -22.14
C ASP A 81 16.78 9.24 -21.46
N PRO A 82 16.39 10.37 -22.09
CA PRO A 82 16.91 11.68 -21.78
C PRO A 82 16.47 12.16 -20.40
N VAL A 83 17.49 12.42 -19.58
CA VAL A 83 17.40 12.96 -18.23
C VAL A 83 16.69 14.32 -18.26
N ARG A 84 15.41 14.36 -17.88
CA ARG A 84 14.77 15.58 -17.39
C ARG A 84 14.97 15.67 -15.88
N ILE A 85 16.10 16.24 -15.46
CA ILE A 85 16.23 16.74 -14.08
C ILE A 85 15.42 18.03 -13.99
N ARG A 86 14.22 17.94 -13.40
CA ARG A 86 13.59 19.07 -12.73
C ARG A 86 13.31 18.66 -11.29
N GLY A 87 13.95 19.39 -10.39
CA GLY A 87 14.18 18.98 -9.02
C GLY A 87 12.99 19.09 -8.08
N GLN A 88 13.11 18.32 -7.00
CA GLN A 88 12.67 18.68 -5.67
C GLN A 88 13.75 18.16 -4.70
N GLY A 89 14.16 19.01 -3.76
CA GLY A 89 15.45 18.98 -3.07
C GLY A 89 15.88 17.65 -2.42
N GLY A 90 17.20 17.46 -2.35
CA GLY A 90 17.87 16.46 -1.53
C GLY A 90 18.73 15.45 -2.30
N GLU A 91 18.26 14.96 -3.45
CA GLU A 91 18.91 13.83 -4.16
C GLU A 91 19.71 14.24 -5.42
N ALA A 92 19.85 15.54 -5.69
CA ALA A 92 20.62 16.05 -6.81
C ALA A 92 22.12 15.83 -6.58
N GLY A 93 22.67 14.75 -7.15
CA GLY A 93 24.10 14.41 -7.08
C GLY A 93 24.41 13.00 -6.61
N LEU A 94 23.41 12.27 -6.09
CA LEU A 94 23.61 10.89 -5.64
C LEU A 94 23.76 9.93 -6.83
N THR A 95 24.59 8.91 -6.68
CA THR A 95 24.63 7.74 -7.54
C THR A 95 23.32 6.93 -7.39
N PRO A 96 22.97 6.06 -8.37
CA PRO A 96 21.81 5.19 -8.24
C PRO A 96 21.81 4.36 -6.94
N THR A 97 22.97 3.87 -6.52
CA THR A 97 23.15 3.11 -5.27
C THR A 97 22.90 3.96 -4.03
N GLU A 98 23.44 5.19 -3.99
CA GLU A 98 23.20 6.10 -2.86
C GLU A 98 21.72 6.51 -2.76
N ARG A 99 21.03 6.72 -3.89
CA ARG A 99 19.56 6.95 -3.87
C ARG A 99 18.80 5.74 -3.32
N GLN A 100 19.20 4.54 -3.69
CA GLN A 100 18.59 3.30 -3.17
C GLN A 100 18.79 3.20 -1.65
N MET A 101 20.01 3.42 -1.16
CA MET A 101 20.33 3.41 0.26
C MET A 101 19.53 4.47 1.01
N ALA A 102 19.49 5.72 0.50
CA ALA A 102 18.72 6.80 1.11
C ALA A 102 17.20 6.52 1.11
N ALA A 103 16.67 5.84 0.09
CA ALA A 103 15.28 5.39 0.09
C ALA A 103 15.04 4.28 1.12
N ARG A 104 15.97 3.34 1.25
CA ARG A 104 15.91 2.26 2.25
C ARG A 104 15.93 2.81 3.67
N GLU A 105 16.85 3.72 3.98
CA GLU A 105 16.96 4.36 5.29
C GLU A 105 15.69 5.12 5.66
N ARG A 106 15.12 5.89 4.71
CA ARG A 106 13.86 6.60 4.94
C ARG A 106 12.68 5.66 5.14
N PHE A 107 12.61 4.57 4.38
CA PHE A 107 11.57 3.55 4.55
C PHE A 107 11.66 2.89 5.93
N ASP A 108 12.86 2.44 6.32
CA ASP A 108 13.08 1.78 7.61
C ASP A 108 12.81 2.74 8.78
N ALA A 109 13.19 4.01 8.65
CA ALA A 109 12.88 5.06 9.64
C ALA A 109 11.38 5.36 9.74
N ALA A 110 10.66 5.39 8.61
CA ALA A 110 9.20 5.60 8.62
C ALA A 110 8.46 4.44 9.32
N LEU A 111 8.89 3.20 9.09
CA LEU A 111 8.33 2.04 9.80
C LEU A 111 8.67 2.06 11.29
N ALA A 112 9.88 2.51 11.65
CA ALA A 112 10.28 2.68 13.04
C ALA A 112 9.43 3.73 13.76
N GLU A 113 9.15 4.86 13.12
CA GLU A 113 8.27 5.93 13.65
C GLU A 113 6.82 5.44 13.84
N ALA A 114 6.31 4.61 12.92
CA ALA A 114 5.00 3.99 13.08
C ALA A 114 4.97 3.03 14.29
N GLY A 115 6.06 2.31 14.54
CA GLY A 115 6.20 1.41 15.69
C GLY A 115 5.59 0.02 15.47
N LYS A 116 5.94 -0.89 16.39
CA LYS A 116 5.57 -2.31 16.34
C LYS A 116 4.04 -2.50 16.28
N GLY A 117 3.57 -3.42 15.44
CA GLY A 117 2.14 -3.66 15.21
C GLY A 117 1.51 -2.74 14.16
N LEU A 118 1.93 -1.47 14.08
CA LEU A 118 1.52 -0.55 13.01
C LEU A 118 2.38 -0.73 11.75
N SER A 119 3.68 -0.98 11.93
CA SER A 119 4.59 -1.35 10.84
C SER A 119 4.12 -2.59 10.08
N ASP A 120 3.51 -3.55 10.77
CA ASP A 120 3.11 -4.84 10.20
C ASP A 120 1.93 -4.68 9.23
N ILE A 121 0.94 -3.84 9.58
CA ILE A 121 -0.19 -3.55 8.67
C ILE A 121 0.25 -2.67 7.50
N LEU A 122 1.18 -1.73 7.70
CA LEU A 122 1.77 -0.96 6.61
C LEU A 122 2.49 -1.87 5.63
N TRP A 123 3.29 -2.81 6.13
CA TRP A 123 3.99 -3.78 5.28
C TRP A 123 3.01 -4.59 4.42
N ARG A 124 1.96 -5.15 5.04
CA ARG A 124 0.96 -5.98 4.36
C ARG A 124 0.19 -5.21 3.29
N VAL A 125 -0.29 -4.00 3.61
CA VAL A 125 -1.22 -3.27 2.72
C VAL A 125 -0.47 -2.41 1.72
N VAL A 126 0.50 -1.62 2.18
CA VAL A 126 1.18 -0.62 1.36
C VAL A 126 2.20 -1.27 0.43
N CYS A 127 2.93 -2.27 0.93
CA CYS A 127 4.06 -2.84 0.22
C CYS A 127 3.72 -4.19 -0.44
N ALA A 128 3.10 -5.11 0.30
CA ALA A 128 2.67 -6.40 -0.26
C ALA A 128 1.37 -6.31 -1.08
N GLY A 129 0.68 -5.16 -1.05
CA GLY A 129 -0.55 -4.94 -1.81
C GLY A 129 -1.72 -5.80 -1.34
N GLU A 130 -1.70 -6.29 -0.10
CA GLU A 130 -2.79 -7.07 0.45
C GLU A 130 -4.00 -6.18 0.74
N GLY A 131 -5.20 -6.61 0.33
CA GLY A 131 -6.44 -6.00 0.82
C GLY A 131 -6.60 -6.23 2.33
N LEU A 132 -7.29 -5.31 3.02
CA LEU A 132 -7.47 -5.36 4.48
C LEU A 132 -7.88 -6.73 5.05
N PRO A 133 -8.82 -7.50 4.46
CA PRO A 133 -9.19 -8.79 5.01
C PRO A 133 -8.10 -9.87 4.91
N ALA A 134 -7.25 -9.78 3.89
CA ALA A 134 -6.10 -10.67 3.75
C ALA A 134 -5.05 -10.30 4.81
N ALA A 135 -4.77 -9.00 4.96
CA ALA A 135 -3.85 -8.51 5.98
C ALA A 135 -4.30 -8.86 7.41
N GLU A 136 -5.59 -8.69 7.74
CA GLU A 136 -6.17 -9.09 9.04
C GLU A 136 -5.93 -10.58 9.32
N LYS A 137 -6.16 -11.44 8.32
CA LYS A 137 -5.92 -12.88 8.45
C LYS A 137 -4.43 -13.18 8.64
N SER A 138 -3.56 -12.52 7.87
CA SER A 138 -2.10 -12.68 7.95
C SER A 138 -1.51 -12.23 9.30
N LEU A 139 -2.18 -11.29 9.97
CA LEU A 139 -1.79 -10.74 11.28
C LEU A 139 -2.54 -11.37 12.45
N GLU A 140 -3.41 -12.37 12.18
CA GLU A 140 -4.26 -13.01 13.19
C GLU A 140 -5.16 -12.02 13.95
N TRP A 141 -5.56 -10.94 13.28
CA TRP A 141 -6.44 -9.92 13.85
C TRP A 141 -7.92 -10.26 13.67
N PRO A 142 -8.79 -9.82 14.60
CA PRO A 142 -10.23 -9.91 14.40
C PRO A 142 -10.64 -9.15 13.13
N ALA A 143 -11.63 -9.68 12.42
CA ALA A 143 -12.16 -9.04 11.23
C ALA A 143 -12.55 -7.59 11.52
N ARG A 144 -12.32 -6.69 10.55
CA ARG A 144 -12.64 -5.25 10.59
C ARG A 144 -11.77 -4.40 11.51
N SER A 145 -10.73 -4.97 12.11
CA SER A 145 -9.77 -4.20 12.91
C SER A 145 -8.79 -3.42 12.03
N GLY A 146 -8.45 -3.97 10.86
CA GLY A 146 -7.34 -3.50 10.03
C GLY A 146 -7.52 -2.07 9.53
N LYS A 147 -8.74 -1.64 9.22
CA LYS A 147 -9.01 -0.28 8.71
C LYS A 147 -8.58 0.80 9.71
N LEU A 148 -9.00 0.67 10.97
CA LEU A 148 -8.70 1.64 12.01
C LEU A 148 -7.19 1.69 12.27
N VAL A 149 -6.57 0.51 12.41
CA VAL A 149 -5.14 0.40 12.69
C VAL A 149 -4.30 0.92 11.52
N LEU A 150 -4.68 0.63 10.27
CA LEU A 150 -4.03 1.18 9.08
C LEU A 150 -4.10 2.70 9.06
N ARG A 151 -5.25 3.31 9.38
CA ARG A 151 -5.39 4.78 9.42
C ARG A 151 -4.42 5.41 10.45
N ILE A 152 -4.36 4.83 11.65
CA ILE A 152 -3.42 5.30 12.69
C ILE A 152 -1.98 5.17 12.20
N ALA A 153 -1.63 4.06 11.55
CA ALA A 153 -0.30 3.85 11.00
C ALA A 153 0.04 4.85 9.89
N LEU A 154 -0.91 5.14 8.99
CA LEU A 154 -0.74 6.12 7.92
C LEU A 154 -0.63 7.55 8.44
N ASP A 155 -1.30 7.90 9.53
CA ASP A 155 -1.11 9.21 10.17
C ASP A 155 0.32 9.39 10.68
N ARG A 156 0.89 8.37 11.33
CA ARG A 156 2.30 8.38 11.80
C ARG A 156 3.29 8.52 10.65
N VAL A 157 3.04 7.81 9.56
CA VAL A 157 3.86 7.91 8.35
C VAL A 157 3.72 9.28 7.69
N ALA A 158 2.51 9.85 7.65
CA ALA A 158 2.30 11.20 7.15
C ALA A 158 3.02 12.24 8.01
N ASP A 159 3.05 12.08 9.34
CA ASP A 159 3.85 12.90 10.25
C ASP A 159 5.34 12.81 9.91
N PHE A 160 5.87 11.59 9.75
CA PHE A 160 7.27 11.34 9.39
C PHE A 160 7.67 12.04 8.08
N TYR A 161 6.83 11.92 7.04
CA TYR A 161 7.07 12.57 5.76
C TYR A 161 6.70 14.06 5.73
N ARG A 162 6.21 14.61 6.85
CA ARG A 162 5.76 16.00 6.99
C ARG A 162 4.71 16.38 5.96
N ILE A 163 3.76 15.49 5.70
CA ILE A 163 2.65 15.72 4.80
C ILE A 163 1.58 16.55 5.52
N GLY A 164 1.25 17.69 4.91
CA GLY A 164 0.24 18.63 5.39
C GLY A 164 -1.18 18.07 5.35
N GLY A 165 -2.07 18.69 6.10
CA GLY A 165 -3.51 18.39 6.11
C GLY A 165 -4.32 19.42 5.34
#